data_AF-A0A9C8ZJL5-F1
#
_entry.id   AF-A0A9C8ZJL5-F1
#
_cell.length_a   1.000
_cell.length_b   1.000
_cell.length_c   1.000
_cell.angle_alpha   90.00
_cell.angle_beta   90.00
_cell.angle_gamma   90.00
#
_symmetry.space_group_name_H-M   'P 1'
#
loop_
_entity.id
_entity.type
_entity.pdbx_description
1 polymer ?
#
loop_
_entity_poly.entity_id
_entity_poly.type
_entity_poly.pdbx_seq_one_letter_code
_entity_poly.pdbx_strand_id
1 'polypeptide(L)' 'MAILNLQDLKPGMVLAADAKHHSGRVLLAAGTELTEKHLKVFHTWGLTEADIDGV' A
#
# COMPACT_ATOMS: atom_id res chain seq x y z
N MET A 1 1.50 12.67 4.54
CA MET A 1 1.97 11.26 4.59
C MET A 1 1.51 10.67 5.90
N ALA A 2 0.69 9.64 5.84
CA ALA A 2 0.13 8.97 7.00
C ALA A 2 0.21 7.45 6.78
N ILE A 3 0.67 6.74 7.81
CA ILE A 3 0.68 5.27 7.81
C ILE A 3 -0.74 4.80 8.14
N LEU A 4 -1.36 4.11 7.20
CA LEU A 4 -2.68 3.50 7.36
C LEU A 4 -2.56 1.99 7.43
N ASN A 5 -3.39 1.36 8.27
CA ASN A 5 -3.51 -0.08 8.29
C ASN A 5 -4.15 -0.57 6.99
N LEU A 6 -3.85 -1.81 6.59
CA LEU A 6 -4.40 -2.42 5.38
C LEU A 6 -5.93 -2.32 5.29
N GLN A 7 -6.63 -2.44 6.43
CA GLN A 7 -8.09 -2.35 6.53
C GLN A 7 -8.64 -0.94 6.20
N ASP A 8 -7.83 0.10 6.36
CA ASP A 8 -8.22 1.49 6.15
C ASP A 8 -7.88 1.96 4.71
N LEU A 9 -7.08 1.16 3.98
CA LEU A 9 -6.73 1.43 2.60
C LEU A 9 -7.92 1.25 1.66
N LYS A 10 -8.09 2.22 0.77
CA LYS A 10 -9.18 2.23 -0.22
C LYS A 10 -8.65 2.46 -1.63
N PRO A 11 -9.34 1.95 -2.66
CA PRO A 11 -9.03 2.32 -4.03
C PRO A 11 -9.07 3.84 -4.21
N GLY A 12 -8.15 4.39 -5.02
CA GLY A 12 -8.00 5.83 -5.24
C GLY A 12 -7.00 6.53 -4.31
N MET A 13 -6.53 5.86 -3.25
CA MET A 13 -5.44 6.39 -2.41
C MET A 13 -4.09 6.26 -3.13
N VAL A 14 -3.16 7.18 -2.90
CA VAL A 14 -1.83 7.15 -3.53
C VAL A 14 -0.77 6.78 -2.50
N LEU A 15 0.13 5.86 -2.83
CA LEU A 15 1.25 5.53 -1.96
C LEU A 15 2.22 6.71 -1.82
N ALA A 16 2.53 7.11 -0.59
CA ALA A 16 3.58 8.08 -0.31
C ALA A 16 4.99 7.48 -0.42
N ALA A 17 5.12 6.18 -0.14
CA ALA A 17 6.38 5.45 -0.18
C ALA A 17 6.21 4.06 -0.82
N ASP A 18 7.33 3.44 -1.22
CA ASP A 18 7.34 2.09 -1.76
C ASP A 18 6.75 1.09 -0.75
N ALA A 19 5.69 0.39 -1.14
CA ALA A 19 5.14 -0.72 -0.38
C ALA A 19 6.07 -1.93 -0.51
N LYS A 20 6.76 -2.28 0.57
CA LYS A 20 7.75 -3.36 0.61
C LYS A 20 7.23 -4.53 1.43
N HIS A 21 7.49 -5.74 0.93
CA HIS A 21 7.29 -6.96 1.67
C HIS A 21 8.41 -7.14 2.72
N HIS A 22 8.17 -7.95 3.75
CA HIS A 22 9.14 -8.21 4.82
C HIS A 22 10.49 -8.78 4.32
N SER A 23 10.50 -9.37 3.12
CA SER A 23 11.72 -9.87 2.46
C SER A 23 12.56 -8.77 1.79
N GLY A 24 12.14 -7.50 1.87
CA GLY A 24 12.78 -6.36 1.21
C GLY A 24 12.35 -6.15 -0.25
N ARG A 25 11.48 -7.01 -0.79
CA ARG A 25 10.96 -6.88 -2.15
C ARG A 25 9.91 -5.76 -2.22
N VAL A 26 10.08 -4.82 -3.15
CA VAL A 26 9.04 -3.83 -3.47
C VAL A 26 7.87 -4.53 -4.16
N LEU A 27 6.66 -4.37 -3.61
CA LEU A 27 5.41 -4.86 -4.20
C LEU A 27 4.78 -3.80 -5.09
N LEU A 28 4.82 -2.54 -4.66
CA LEU A 28 4.27 -1.40 -5.37
C LEU A 28 5.14 -0.17 -5.12
N ALA A 29 5.40 0.63 -6.15
CA ALA A 29 6.21 1.82 -6.04
C ALA A 29 5.43 3.01 -5.45
N ALA A 30 6.13 3.93 -4.79
CA ALA A 30 5.59 5.23 -4.38
C ALA A 30 4.95 5.96 -5.57
N GLY A 31 3.92 6.76 -5.30
CA GLY A 31 3.14 7.47 -6.31
C GLY A 31 2.12 6.60 -7.06
N THR A 32 2.02 5.31 -6.75
CA THR A 32 1.02 4.44 -7.37
C THR A 32 -0.34 4.63 -6.70
N GLU A 33 -1.38 4.81 -7.53
CA GLU A 33 -2.77 4.77 -7.07
C GLU A 33 -3.19 3.34 -6.74
N LEU A 34 -3.75 3.16 -5.55
CA LEU A 34 -4.26 1.89 -5.07
C LEU A 34 -5.53 1.54 -5.84
N THR A 35 -5.58 0.29 -6.31
CA THR A 35 -6.76 -0.30 -6.95
C THR A 35 -7.19 -1.52 -6.14
N GLU A 36 -8.40 -2.01 -6.35
CA GLU A 36 -8.85 -3.26 -5.72
C GLU A 36 -7.89 -4.43 -5.97
N LYS A 37 -7.24 -4.46 -7.14
CA LYS A 37 -6.22 -5.47 -7.46
C LYS A 37 -4.99 -5.31 -6.57
N HIS A 38 -4.52 -4.08 -6.33
CA HIS A 38 -3.39 -3.81 -5.43
C HIS A 38 -3.73 -4.22 -3.99
N LEU A 39 -4.93 -3.90 -3.50
CA LEU A 39 -5.37 -4.30 -2.17
C LEU A 39 -5.42 -5.82 -1.99
N LYS A 40 -5.89 -6.56 -3.01
CA LYS A 40 -5.85 -8.04 -3.01
C LYS A 40 -4.42 -8.57 -2.96
N VAL A 41 -3.49 -7.95 -3.69
CA VAL A 41 -2.06 -8.29 -3.66
C VAL A 41 -1.54 -8.06 -2.24
N PHE A 42 -1.76 -6.90 -1.64
CA PHE A 42 -1.30 -6.62 -0.28
C PHE A 42 -1.85 -7.61 0.75
N HIS A 43 -3.13 -7.99 0.65
CA HIS A 43 -3.71 -9.01 1.52
C HIS A 43 -3.08 -10.40 1.31
N THR A 44 -2.79 -10.76 0.06
CA THR A 44 -2.15 -12.05 -0.28
C THR A 44 -0.73 -12.13 0.25
N TRP A 45 0.00 -11.01 0.17
CA TRP A 45 1.39 -10.91 0.63
C TRP A 45 1.51 -10.55 2.12
N GLY A 46 0.40 -10.37 2.84
CA GLY A 46 0.41 -10.09 4.28
C GLY A 46 0.95 -8.72 4.67
N LEU A 47 0.74 -7.68 3.84
CA LEU A 47 1.03 -6.31 4.27
C LEU A 47 0.08 -5.90 5.39
N THR A 48 0.63 -5.31 6.45
CA THR A 48 -0.16 -4.81 7.59
C THR A 48 -0.48 -3.33 7.47
N GLU A 49 0.40 -2.56 6.82
CA GLU A 49 0.31 -1.11 6.71
C GLU A 49 0.92 -0.60 5.39
N ALA A 50 0.52 0.60 4.98
CA ALA A 50 1.11 1.32 3.87
C ALA A 50 1.14 2.83 4.15
N ASP A 51 2.16 3.52 3.65
CA ASP A 51 2.25 4.97 3.73
C ASP A 51 1.47 5.60 2.57
N ILE A 52 0.50 6.46 2.90
CA ILE A 52 -0.40 7.09 1.94
C ILE A 52 -0.18 8.59 1.90
N ASP A 53 -0.13 9.12 0.68
CA ASP A 53 0.03 10.54 0.42
C ASP A 53 -1.31 11.27 0.46
N GLY A 54 -1.30 12.48 1.02
CA GLY A 54 -2.49 13.36 1.03
C GLY A 54 -3.68 12.94 1.90
N VAL A 55 -3.48 12.08 2.92
CA VAL A 55 -4.49 11.77 3.95
C VAL A 55 -4.69 12.93 4.91
#